data_AF-A0A1X7UMK4-F1
#
_entry.id   AF-A0A1X7UMK4-F1
#
_cell.length_a   1.000
_cell.length_b   1.000
_cell.length_c   1.000
_cell.angle_alpha   90.00
_cell.angle_beta   90.00
_cell.angle_gamma   90.00
#
_symmetry.space_group_name_H-M   'P 1'
#
loop_
_entity.id
_entity.type
_entity.pdbx_description
1 polymer ?
#
loop_
_entity_poly.entity_id
_entity_poly.type
_entity_poly.pdbx_seq_one_letter_code
_entity_poly.pdbx_strand_id
1 'polypeptide(L)'
;MNLQSTNDKKETKLSLRCLILLGMDETIDTLKSRVFKVSIQEKYKELESKGTNPPICLFSKVGACQKINELMLESLETEKIELACVDVVDESGSTAKFDKKQEKKLEKLKDQPSKTAGLETVLSVAVGCRVMLRRNIDVTRIS
;
A
#
# COMPACT_ATOMS: atom_id res chain seq x y z
N MET A 1 -6.24 18.21 17.18
CA MET A 1 -7.27 17.17 17.47
C MET A 1 -6.77 15.86 16.89
N ASN A 2 -6.49 14.86 17.73
CA ASN A 2 -6.01 13.54 17.31
C ASN A 2 -7.15 12.52 17.52
N LEU A 3 -7.96 12.29 16.49
CA LEU A 3 -9.20 11.52 16.59
C LEU A 3 -9.04 10.00 16.47
N GLN A 4 -7.82 9.47 16.29
CA GLN A 4 -7.58 8.03 16.11
C GLN A 4 -7.26 7.26 17.39
N SER A 5 -7.01 7.95 18.52
CA SER A 5 -6.66 7.34 19.82
C SER A 5 -7.61 7.73 20.96
N THR A 6 -8.80 8.25 20.63
CA THR A 6 -9.63 9.08 21.52
C THR A 6 -10.09 8.43 22.82
N ASN A 7 -10.05 7.10 22.92
CA ASN A 7 -10.49 6.40 24.13
C ASN A 7 -9.35 6.01 25.08
N ASP A 8 -8.09 6.14 24.68
CA ASP A 8 -6.94 5.89 25.56
C ASP A 8 -6.05 7.14 25.68
N LYS A 9 -6.14 7.78 26.84
CA LYS A 9 -5.33 8.96 27.21
C LYS A 9 -3.83 8.65 27.21
N LYS A 10 -3.43 7.41 27.53
CA LYS A 10 -2.03 6.98 27.54
C LYS A 10 -1.49 6.84 26.11
N GLU A 11 -2.26 6.23 25.21
CA GLU A 11 -1.89 6.12 23.78
C GLU A 11 -1.81 7.48 23.11
N THR A 12 -2.76 8.38 23.39
CA THR A 12 -2.73 9.74 22.83
C THR A 12 -1.48 10.49 23.29
N LYS A 13 -1.11 10.33 24.57
CA LYS A 13 0.11 10.91 25.15
C LYS A 13 1.39 10.30 24.55
N LEU A 14 1.42 8.98 24.37
CA LEU A 14 2.54 8.27 23.75
C LEU A 14 2.74 8.74 22.29
N SER A 15 1.66 8.81 21.51
CA SER A 15 1.65 9.31 20.13
C SER A 15 2.16 10.75 20.06
N LEU A 16 1.70 11.64 20.96
CA LEU A 16 2.17 13.02 21.02
C LEU A 16 3.67 13.10 21.36
N ARG A 17 4.15 12.30 22.31
CA ARG A 17 5.57 12.23 22.68
C ARG A 17 6.44 11.80 21.50
N CYS A 18 6.02 10.78 20.74
CA CYS A 18 6.71 10.36 19.53
C CYS A 18 6.74 11.44 18.45
N LEU A 19 5.62 12.16 18.25
CA LEU A 19 5.53 13.23 17.25
C LEU A 19 6.49 14.39 17.53
N ILE A 20 6.64 14.76 18.81
CA ILE A 20 7.51 15.87 19.25
C ILE A 20 8.95 15.36 19.50
N LEU A 21 9.23 14.08 19.20
CA LEU A 21 10.53 13.42 19.42
C LEU A 21 11.04 13.48 20.88
N LEU A 22 10.13 13.63 21.85
CA LEU A 22 10.44 13.58 23.28
C LEU A 22 10.52 12.11 23.73
N GLY A 23 11.59 11.44 23.29
CA GLY A 23 11.92 10.07 23.65
C GLY A 23 12.45 10.00 25.08
N MET A 24 11.56 9.85 26.04
CA MET A 24 11.93 9.42 27.40
C MET A 24 12.05 7.90 27.42
N ASP A 25 12.93 7.34 28.26
CA ASP A 25 13.17 5.89 28.36
C ASP A 25 11.87 5.08 28.56
N GLU A 26 10.95 5.59 29.37
CA GLU A 26 9.61 5.00 29.59
C GLU A 26 8.81 4.82 28.28
N THR A 27 8.88 5.78 27.35
CA THR A 27 8.22 5.73 26.04
C THR A 27 8.86 4.64 25.18
N ILE A 28 10.19 4.53 25.20
CA ILE A 28 10.94 3.53 24.45
C ILE A 28 10.64 2.13 24.98
N ASP A 29 10.62 1.94 26.30
CA ASP A 29 10.34 0.65 26.93
C ASP A 29 8.90 0.20 26.68
N THR A 30 7.95 1.15 26.73
CA THR A 30 6.57 0.90 26.35
C THR A 30 6.48 0.38 24.91
N LEU A 31 7.17 1.01 23.96
CA LEU A 31 7.18 0.55 22.56
C LEU A 31 7.91 -0.80 22.41
N LYS A 32 9.04 -1.01 23.08
CA LYS A 32 9.78 -2.28 23.05
C LYS A 32 8.95 -3.45 23.57
N SER A 33 8.14 -3.25 24.62
CA SER A 33 7.25 -4.29 25.16
C SER A 33 6.18 -4.76 24.16
N ARG A 34 5.88 -3.95 23.14
CA ARG A 34 4.91 -4.25 22.08
C ARG A 34 5.52 -4.97 20.89
N VAL A 35 6.84 -5.18 20.88
CA VAL A 35 7.52 -5.92 19.81
C VAL A 35 7.16 -7.40 19.92
N PHE A 36 6.56 -7.94 18.86
CA PHE A 36 6.29 -9.37 18.76
C PHE A 36 7.57 -10.13 18.39
N LYS A 37 7.80 -11.28 19.04
CA LYS A 37 8.93 -12.18 18.76
C LYS A 37 8.60 -13.30 17.76
N VAL A 38 7.40 -13.26 17.17
CA VAL A 38 6.90 -14.24 16.19
C VAL A 38 7.07 -13.70 14.76
N SER A 39 6.95 -14.57 13.76
CA SER A 39 6.96 -14.11 12.37
C SER A 39 5.73 -13.25 12.07
N ILE A 40 5.83 -12.39 11.06
CA ILE A 40 4.74 -11.51 10.64
C ILE A 40 3.53 -12.34 10.18
N GLN A 41 3.75 -13.44 9.46
CA GLN A 41 2.68 -14.30 8.94
C GLN A 41 1.88 -14.96 10.08
N GLU A 42 2.58 -15.52 11.08
CA GLU A 42 1.93 -16.11 12.24
C GLU A 42 1.14 -15.07 13.02
N LYS A 43 1.75 -13.89 13.26
CA LYS A 43 1.08 -12.80 13.97
C LYS A 43 -0.14 -12.29 13.22
N TYR A 44 -0.06 -12.21 11.89
CA TYR A 44 -1.16 -11.79 11.04
C TYR A 44 -2.35 -12.73 11.20
N LYS A 45 -2.14 -14.05 11.03
CA LYS A 45 -3.19 -15.07 11.19
C LYS A 45 -3.77 -15.09 12.61
N GLU A 46 -2.94 -14.91 13.62
CA GLU A 46 -3.38 -14.80 15.01
C GLU A 46 -4.31 -13.59 15.21
N LEU A 47 -3.99 -12.45 14.62
CA LEU A 47 -4.81 -11.23 14.72
C LEU A 47 -6.08 -11.31 13.88
N GLU A 48 -5.98 -11.92 12.70
CA GLU A 48 -7.12 -12.19 11.81
C GLU A 48 -8.15 -13.11 12.49
N SER A 49 -7.71 -14.16 13.19
CA SER A 49 -8.62 -15.04 13.93
C SER A 49 -9.28 -14.41 15.17
N LYS A 50 -8.73 -13.31 15.69
CA LYS A 50 -9.22 -12.60 16.89
C LYS A 50 -10.22 -11.49 16.60
N GLY A 51 -10.39 -11.08 15.34
CA GLY A 51 -11.21 -9.94 14.96
C GLY A 51 -12.00 -10.15 13.69
N THR A 52 -12.93 -9.24 13.39
CA THR A 52 -13.69 -9.24 12.13
C THR A 52 -12.95 -8.60 10.97
N ASN A 53 -11.84 -7.90 11.24
CA ASN A 53 -11.04 -7.20 10.23
C ASN A 53 -9.57 -7.61 10.34
N PRO A 54 -8.96 -8.12 9.26
CA PRO A 54 -7.54 -8.43 9.24
C PRO A 54 -6.69 -7.19 9.54
N PRO A 55 -5.53 -7.33 10.21
CA PRO A 55 -4.66 -6.20 10.51
C PRO A 55 -4.10 -5.55 9.24
N ILE A 56 -3.75 -4.26 9.35
CA ILE A 56 -3.02 -3.53 8.30
C ILE A 56 -1.55 -3.44 8.73
N CYS A 57 -0.64 -3.94 7.88
CA CYS A 57 0.79 -3.90 8.14
C CYS A 57 1.43 -2.69 7.43
N LEU A 58 2.25 -1.93 8.16
CA LEU A 58 3.01 -0.80 7.61
C LEU A 58 4.49 -1.18 7.54
N PHE A 59 5.10 -0.95 6.37
CA PHE A 59 6.52 -1.18 6.15
C PHE A 59 7.20 0.06 5.61
N SER A 60 8.50 0.19 5.88
CA SER A 60 9.32 1.31 5.42
C SER A 60 9.64 1.27 3.92
N LYS A 61 9.54 0.09 3.29
CA LYS A 61 9.89 -0.13 1.88
C LYS A 61 8.76 -0.81 1.12
N VAL A 62 8.48 -0.32 -0.09
CA VAL A 62 7.45 -0.88 -0.98
C VAL A 62 7.70 -2.35 -1.31
N GLY A 63 8.95 -2.76 -1.54
CA GLY A 63 9.26 -4.17 -1.82
C GLY A 63 8.94 -5.13 -0.67
N ALA A 64 8.93 -4.65 0.58
CA ALA A 64 8.46 -5.46 1.72
C ALA A 64 6.92 -5.54 1.75
N CYS A 65 6.23 -4.43 1.46
CA CYS A 65 4.78 -4.43 1.29
C CYS A 65 4.35 -5.40 0.19
N GLN A 66 5.02 -5.37 -0.96
CA GLN A 66 4.71 -6.23 -2.10
C GLN A 66 4.80 -7.72 -1.73
N LYS A 67 5.91 -8.15 -1.13
CA LYS A 67 6.09 -9.55 -0.69
C LYS A 67 4.98 -10.01 0.26
N ILE A 68 4.60 -9.17 1.22
CA ILE A 68 3.52 -9.51 2.15
C ILE A 68 2.17 -9.54 1.43
N ASN A 69 1.89 -8.57 0.55
CA ASN A 69 0.66 -8.56 -0.23
C ASN A 69 0.52 -9.79 -1.13
N GLU A 70 1.60 -10.22 -1.79
CA GLU A 70 1.67 -11.45 -2.59
C GLU A 70 1.41 -12.69 -1.72
N LEU A 71 2.11 -12.83 -0.60
CA LEU A 71 1.92 -13.94 0.34
C LEU A 71 0.48 -14.01 0.89
N MET A 72 -0.12 -12.85 1.16
CA MET A 72 -1.51 -12.79 1.61
C MET A 72 -2.49 -13.13 0.49
N LEU A 73 -2.23 -12.70 -0.75
CA LEU A 73 -3.05 -13.04 -1.91
C LEU A 73 -2.99 -14.54 -2.22
N GLU A 74 -1.81 -15.14 -2.18
CA GLU A 74 -1.59 -16.58 -2.38
C GLU A 74 -2.23 -17.44 -1.28
N SER A 75 -2.44 -16.86 -0.08
CA SER A 75 -3.12 -17.55 1.00
C SER A 75 -4.64 -17.66 0.82
N LEU A 76 -5.21 -16.93 -0.13
CA LEU A 76 -6.63 -17.04 -0.47
C LEU A 76 -6.86 -18.30 -1.31
N GLU A 77 -7.83 -19.12 -0.91
CA GLU A 77 -8.21 -20.36 -1.61
C GLU A 77 -8.99 -20.10 -2.91
N THR A 78 -9.09 -18.85 -3.35
CA THR A 78 -9.93 -18.42 -4.48
C THR A 78 -9.10 -18.21 -5.75
N GLU A 79 -9.76 -18.32 -6.90
CA GLU A 79 -9.10 -18.14 -8.19
C GLU A 79 -8.56 -16.72 -8.35
N LYS A 80 -7.31 -16.63 -8.80
CA LYS A 80 -6.61 -15.37 -9.06
C LYS A 80 -6.94 -14.89 -10.47
N ILE A 81 -7.45 -13.67 -10.56
CA ILE A 81 -7.72 -12.97 -11.81
C ILE A 81 -6.59 -11.96 -12.03
N GLU A 82 -6.01 -11.97 -13.23
CA GLU A 82 -4.98 -11.01 -13.62
C GLU A 82 -5.56 -9.97 -14.56
N LEU A 83 -5.32 -8.69 -14.24
CA LEU A 83 -5.74 -7.53 -15.01
C LEU A 83 -4.49 -6.87 -15.58
N ALA A 84 -4.27 -7.03 -16.89
CA ALA A 84 -3.15 -6.39 -17.58
C ALA A 84 -3.47 -4.93 -17.93
N CYS A 85 -2.51 -4.03 -17.71
CA CYS A 85 -2.59 -2.64 -18.16
C CYS A 85 -2.42 -2.56 -19.68
N VAL A 86 -3.26 -1.74 -20.32
CA VAL A 86 -3.16 -1.45 -21.75
C VAL A 86 -2.74 0.01 -21.91
N ASP A 87 -1.49 0.22 -22.29
CA ASP A 87 -0.94 1.54 -22.58
C ASP A 87 -1.09 1.83 -24.08
N VAL A 88 -1.87 2.87 -24.42
CA VAL A 88 -2.06 3.33 -25.79
C VAL A 88 -1.40 4.70 -25.94
N VAL A 89 -0.61 4.88 -27.00
CA VAL A 89 -0.08 6.19 -27.37
C VAL A 89 -1.09 6.86 -28.28
N ASP A 90 -1.53 8.08 -27.91
CA ASP A 90 -2.41 8.87 -28.76
C ASP A 90 -1.62 9.46 -29.94
N GLU A 91 -1.95 9.02 -31.15
CA GLU A 91 -1.30 9.44 -32.39
C GLU A 91 -1.93 10.71 -32.98
N SER A 92 -2.98 11.27 -32.37
CA SER A 92 -3.82 12.33 -32.94
C SER A 92 -3.13 13.69 -33.17
N GLY A 93 -1.80 13.78 -33.05
CA GLY A 93 -1.06 15.04 -33.21
C GLY A 93 0.42 14.95 -33.61
N SER A 94 0.96 13.81 -34.06
CA SER A 94 2.41 13.71 -34.33
C SER A 94 2.79 13.60 -35.82
N THR A 95 3.80 14.41 -36.17
CA THR A 95 4.67 14.19 -37.33
C THR A 95 5.71 13.13 -36.96
N ALA A 96 6.12 12.28 -37.92
CA ALA A 96 6.93 11.05 -37.78
C ALA A 96 8.23 11.09 -36.92
N LYS A 97 8.66 12.27 -36.43
CA LYS A 97 9.82 12.44 -35.53
C LYS A 97 9.48 12.27 -34.05
N PHE A 98 8.22 12.37 -33.64
CA PHE A 98 7.81 12.23 -32.24
C PHE A 98 7.66 10.77 -31.79
N ASP A 99 7.33 9.86 -32.69
CA ASP A 99 6.95 8.47 -32.39
C ASP A 99 8.11 7.66 -31.77
N LYS A 100 9.31 7.74 -32.35
CA LYS A 100 10.52 7.05 -31.83
C LYS A 100 10.93 7.48 -30.41
N LYS A 101 10.58 8.69 -29.99
CA LYS A 101 10.89 9.21 -28.64
C LYS A 101 9.83 8.78 -27.62
N GLN A 102 8.58 8.61 -28.06
CA GLN A 102 7.46 8.13 -27.26
C GLN A 102 7.63 6.64 -26.95
N GLU A 103 7.95 5.82 -27.95
CA GLU A 103 8.21 4.38 -27.77
C GLU A 103 9.36 4.11 -26.79
N LYS A 104 10.49 4.83 -26.93
CA LYS A 104 11.61 4.73 -25.98
C LYS A 104 11.27 5.21 -24.57
N LYS A 105 10.27 6.08 -24.40
CA LYS A 105 9.77 6.47 -23.09
C LYS A 105 8.85 5.41 -22.50
N LEU A 106 7.99 4.81 -23.32
CA LEU A 106 7.11 3.71 -22.93
C LEU A 106 7.92 2.49 -22.45
N GLU A 107 8.99 2.15 -23.14
CA GLU A 107 9.90 1.07 -22.73
C GLU A 107 10.54 1.37 -21.36
N LYS A 108 11.00 2.61 -21.13
CA LYS A 108 11.58 3.07 -19.86
C LYS A 108 10.56 3.25 -18.71
N LEU A 109 9.26 3.18 -18.99
CA LEU A 109 8.20 3.21 -17.99
C LEU A 109 8.00 1.83 -17.35
N LYS A 110 8.28 0.75 -18.07
CA LYS A 110 8.19 -0.64 -17.56
C LYS A 110 9.23 -0.93 -16.46
N ASP A 111 10.39 -0.28 -16.52
CA ASP A 111 11.49 -0.51 -15.58
C ASP A 111 11.35 0.20 -14.22
N GLN A 112 10.41 1.15 -14.08
CA GLN A 112 10.24 1.91 -12.83
C GLN A 112 8.77 2.12 -12.45
N PRO A 113 8.25 1.42 -11.42
CA PRO A 113 6.87 1.59 -10.95
C PRO A 113 6.60 2.99 -10.37
N SER A 114 7.64 3.73 -9.96
CA SER A 114 7.52 5.13 -9.53
C SER A 114 7.08 6.08 -10.65
N LYS A 115 7.23 5.69 -11.91
CA LYS A 115 6.82 6.50 -13.06
C LYS A 115 5.37 6.24 -13.50
N THR A 116 4.75 5.14 -13.06
CA THR A 116 3.40 4.72 -13.49
C THR A 116 2.28 5.25 -12.57
N ALA A 117 2.48 6.42 -11.94
CA ALA A 117 1.61 6.91 -10.84
C ALA A 117 1.36 5.85 -9.75
N GLY A 118 2.31 4.92 -9.59
CA GLY A 118 2.23 3.79 -8.66
C GLY A 118 1.30 2.65 -9.07
N LEU A 119 0.77 2.61 -10.30
CA LEU A 119 0.04 1.46 -10.81
C LEU A 119 0.99 0.34 -11.25
N GLU A 120 0.60 -0.90 -10.98
CA GLU A 120 1.28 -2.09 -11.48
C GLU A 120 0.87 -2.36 -12.93
N THR A 121 1.78 -2.95 -13.70
CA THR A 121 1.54 -3.33 -15.11
C THR A 121 0.56 -4.50 -15.23
N VAL A 122 0.55 -5.39 -14.23
CA VAL A 122 -0.41 -6.49 -14.09
C VAL A 122 -0.90 -6.48 -12.65
N LEU A 123 -2.20 -6.26 -12.46
CA LEU A 123 -2.83 -6.29 -11.15
C LEU A 123 -3.47 -7.65 -10.92
N SER A 124 -3.08 -8.31 -9.84
CA SER A 124 -3.58 -9.60 -9.43
C SER A 124 -4.64 -9.46 -8.34
N VAL A 125 -5.83 -10.03 -8.54
CA VAL A 125 -6.99 -9.86 -7.64
C VAL A 125 -7.65 -11.22 -7.41
N ALA A 126 -8.14 -11.47 -6.20
CA ALA A 126 -8.90 -12.68 -5.86
C ALA A 126 -10.10 -12.32 -4.96
N VAL A 127 -11.11 -13.19 -4.88
CA VAL A 127 -12.28 -12.96 -4.02
C VAL A 127 -11.83 -12.95 -2.56
N GLY A 128 -12.17 -11.88 -1.84
CA GLY A 128 -11.74 -11.67 -0.44
C GLY A 128 -10.46 -10.85 -0.28
N CYS A 129 -9.76 -10.50 -1.37
CA CYS A 129 -8.59 -9.63 -1.28
C CYS A 129 -8.98 -8.19 -0.89
N ARG A 130 -8.07 -7.49 -0.21
CA ARG A 130 -8.27 -6.11 0.23
C ARG A 130 -7.51 -5.18 -0.71
N VAL A 131 -8.21 -4.18 -1.24
CA VAL A 131 -7.66 -3.21 -2.19
C VAL A 131 -7.79 -1.79 -1.67
N MET A 132 -6.94 -0.90 -2.18
CA MET A 132 -6.99 0.53 -1.90
C MET A 132 -7.22 1.29 -3.21
N LEU A 133 -8.27 2.10 -3.26
CA LEU A 133 -8.52 2.97 -4.40
C LEU A 133 -7.47 4.09 -4.43
N ARG A 134 -6.83 4.27 -5.59
CA ARG A 134 -5.77 5.28 -5.77
C ARG A 134 -6.23 6.53 -6.54
N ARG A 135 -7.46 6.54 -7.05
CA ARG A 135 -8.04 7.66 -7.80
C ARG A 135 -9.48 7.88 -7.37
N ASN A 136 -9.90 9.14 -7.38
CA ASN A 136 -11.30 9.50 -7.21
C ASN A 136 -12.09 9.04 -8.45
N ILE A 137 -13.25 8.44 -8.22
CA ILE A 137 -14.09 7.87 -9.29
C ILE A 137 -15.08 8.93 -9.79
N ASP A 138 -15.69 9.68 -8.88
CA ASP A 138 -16.61 10.75 -9.23
C ASP A 138 -15.88 12.10 -9.16
N VAL A 139 -15.63 12.67 -10.34
CA VAL A 139 -15.18 14.04 -10.53
C VAL A 139 -16.21 14.75 -11.38
N THR A 140 -17.43 14.87 -10.85
CA THR A 140 -18.42 15.79 -11.38
C THR A 140 -17.82 17.20 -11.39
N ARG A 141 -17.51 17.71 -12.59
CA ARG A 141 -17.13 19.12 -12.79
C ARG A 141 -18.34 19.96 -12.39
N ILE A 142 -18.31 20.54 -11.20
CA ILE A 142 -19.17 21.66 -10.87
C ILE A 142 -18.67 22.82 -11.75
N SER A 143 -19.33 22.99 -12.89
CA SER A 143 -19.15 24.11 -13.82
C SER A 143 -19.76 25.39 -13.26
#